data_AF-A0A1H5EHU9-F1
#
_entry.id   AF-A0A1H5EHU9-F1
#
_cell.length_a   1.000
_cell.length_b   1.000
_cell.length_c   1.000
_cell.angle_alpha   90.00
_cell.angle_beta   90.00
_cell.angle_gamma   90.00
#
_symmetry.space_group_name_H-M   'P 1'
#
loop_
_entity.id
_entity.type
_entity.pdbx_description
1 polymer ?
#
loop_
_entity_poly.entity_id
_entity_poly.type
_entity_poly.pdbx_seq_one_letter_code
_entity_poly.pdbx_strand_id
1 'polypeptide(L)'
;MGFAIRVYKFREGEVVPVDASVVREVLEPYAPYDVPDGQSVEWVRAADGSEADVHLDHGVAFDRPGPGVLDPIAEVARRTRAAVLLFGDPAAAIVTCEEDRAHLPEDLREVAVVAPSSVLTGATIQQVIRPRPEPRPRPALPPFPYHPDPVATGSVTAAAETCVCCGYDQGWICTGPVYGADVPDGRVCPYCVAFGTAAERYGAFFNEVEARRMPDDVARRIRERTPNFATWQDWDWPAHCGDGGVFLGAVGAEELRSHPQALDHLRRQCAEWGWGPETTEGFVGALDKDGGQTAYLFRCRLCDTHFAHADFT
;
A
#
# COMPACT_ATOMS: atom_id res chain seq x y z
N MET A 1 -23.04 12.16 -14.11
CA MET A 1 -23.14 11.73 -15.52
C MET A 1 -23.05 10.23 -15.54
N GLY A 2 -24.10 9.54 -15.99
CA GLY A 2 -24.08 8.08 -16.12
C GLY A 2 -23.19 7.69 -17.30
N PHE A 3 -22.31 6.70 -17.11
CA PHE A 3 -21.55 6.12 -18.21
C PHE A 3 -22.39 4.99 -18.84
N ALA A 4 -22.23 4.78 -20.14
CA ALA A 4 -22.88 3.70 -20.88
C ALA A 4 -21.81 2.73 -21.37
N ILE A 5 -22.09 1.43 -21.31
CA ILE A 5 -21.25 0.39 -21.89
C ILE A 5 -21.94 -0.13 -23.14
N ARG A 6 -21.23 -0.24 -24.26
CA ARG A 6 -21.78 -0.82 -25.49
C ARG A 6 -21.04 -2.09 -25.86
N VAL A 7 -21.75 -3.09 -26.36
CA VAL A 7 -21.20 -4.36 -26.84
C VAL A 7 -21.50 -4.45 -28.33
N TYR A 8 -20.48 -4.26 -29.16
CA TYR A 8 -20.60 -4.27 -30.62
C TYR A 8 -19.66 -5.27 -31.25
N LYS A 9 -20.15 -5.99 -32.25
CA LYS A 9 -19.31 -6.84 -33.09
C LYS A 9 -18.83 -6.05 -34.29
N PHE A 10 -17.57 -6.24 -34.65
CA PHE A 10 -16.96 -5.55 -35.78
C PHE A 10 -16.48 -6.55 -36.83
N ARG A 11 -16.47 -6.14 -38.08
CA ARG A 11 -15.83 -6.84 -39.19
C ARG A 11 -15.26 -5.80 -40.15
N GLU A 12 -13.95 -5.86 -40.37
CA GLU A 12 -13.24 -4.95 -41.29
C GLU A 12 -13.49 -3.46 -40.98
N GLY A 13 -13.61 -3.10 -39.69
CA GLY A 13 -13.86 -1.74 -39.21
C GLY A 13 -15.34 -1.37 -39.09
N GLU A 14 -16.25 -2.16 -39.66
CA GLU A 14 -17.69 -1.88 -39.67
C GLU A 14 -18.43 -2.64 -38.56
N VAL A 15 -19.46 -2.02 -38.00
CA VAL A 15 -20.34 -2.67 -37.01
C VAL A 15 -21.21 -3.70 -37.72
N VAL A 16 -21.24 -4.92 -37.19
CA VAL A 16 -22.13 -5.99 -37.66
C VAL A 16 -23.08 -6.43 -36.55
N PRO A 17 -24.31 -6.86 -36.87
CA PRO A 17 -25.28 -7.29 -35.87
C PRO A 17 -24.75 -8.42 -34.98
N VAL A 18 -24.97 -8.27 -33.67
CA VAL A 18 -24.79 -9.37 -32.69
C VAL A 18 -25.95 -10.36 -32.78
N ASP A 19 -25.72 -11.60 -32.37
CA ASP A 19 -26.77 -12.62 -32.31
C ASP A 19 -27.75 -12.29 -31.17
N ALA A 20 -28.93 -11.78 -31.53
CA ALA A 20 -29.98 -11.39 -30.59
C ALA A 20 -30.46 -12.56 -29.71
N SER A 21 -30.42 -13.80 -30.22
CA SER A 21 -30.84 -14.97 -29.45
C SER A 21 -29.86 -15.27 -28.31
N VAL A 22 -28.55 -15.12 -28.58
CA VAL A 22 -27.49 -15.26 -27.58
C VAL A 22 -27.57 -14.15 -26.55
N VAL A 23 -27.81 -12.90 -26.98
CA VAL A 23 -27.98 -11.77 -26.06
C VAL A 23 -29.17 -12.03 -25.12
N ARG A 24 -30.31 -12.45 -25.66
CA ARG A 24 -31.49 -12.79 -24.85
C ARG A 24 -31.18 -13.89 -23.85
N GLU A 25 -30.60 -15.00 -24.30
CA GLU A 25 -30.30 -16.15 -23.43
C GLU A 25 -29.42 -15.75 -22.22
N VAL A 26 -28.47 -14.84 -22.43
CA VAL A 26 -27.59 -14.35 -21.36
C VAL A 26 -28.30 -13.39 -20.41
N LEU A 27 -29.18 -12.51 -20.92
CA LEU A 27 -29.78 -11.44 -20.12
C LEU A 27 -31.12 -11.80 -19.48
N GLU A 28 -31.87 -12.75 -20.05
CA GLU A 28 -33.19 -13.18 -19.57
C GLU A 28 -33.18 -13.65 -18.09
N PRO A 29 -32.16 -14.39 -17.59
CA PRO A 29 -32.06 -14.72 -16.17
C PRO A 29 -31.96 -13.51 -15.23
N TYR A 30 -31.60 -12.35 -15.74
CA TYR A 30 -31.47 -11.09 -15.00
C TYR A 30 -32.65 -10.15 -15.22
N ALA A 31 -33.63 -10.52 -16.04
CA ALA A 31 -34.85 -9.75 -16.25
C ALA A 31 -35.79 -9.94 -15.04
N PRO A 32 -36.12 -8.89 -14.26
CA PRO A 32 -37.01 -9.00 -13.11
C PRO A 32 -38.49 -8.96 -13.51
N TYR A 33 -38.81 -9.36 -14.74
CA TYR A 33 -40.12 -9.38 -15.36
C TYR A 33 -40.16 -10.49 -16.42
N ASP A 34 -41.37 -10.93 -16.80
CA ASP A 34 -41.54 -11.91 -17.87
C ASP A 34 -41.27 -11.28 -19.23
N VAL A 35 -40.27 -11.81 -19.95
CA VAL A 35 -39.88 -11.33 -21.28
C VAL A 35 -40.66 -12.13 -22.34
N PRO A 36 -41.61 -11.53 -23.09
CA PRO A 36 -42.39 -12.27 -24.08
C PRO A 36 -41.51 -12.90 -25.16
N ASP A 37 -41.92 -14.06 -25.70
CA ASP A 37 -41.19 -14.75 -26.76
C ASP A 37 -40.88 -13.82 -27.95
N GLY A 38 -39.61 -13.78 -28.34
CA GLY A 38 -39.13 -12.96 -29.45
C GLY A 38 -38.89 -11.48 -29.12
N GLN A 39 -39.18 -11.01 -27.91
CA GLN A 39 -38.81 -9.66 -27.46
C GLN A 39 -37.41 -9.61 -26.83
N SER A 40 -36.78 -8.44 -26.88
CA SER A 40 -35.50 -8.18 -26.22
C SER A 40 -35.67 -7.90 -24.73
N VAL A 41 -34.62 -8.18 -23.95
CA VAL A 41 -34.52 -7.68 -22.58
C VAL A 41 -34.22 -6.19 -22.63
N GLU A 42 -35.05 -5.38 -21.98
CA GLU A 42 -34.97 -3.92 -21.94
C GLU A 42 -34.43 -3.39 -20.60
N TRP A 43 -34.42 -4.25 -19.56
CA TRP A 43 -33.90 -3.89 -18.25
C TRP A 43 -33.44 -5.13 -17.50
N VAL A 44 -32.32 -5.03 -16.78
CA VAL A 44 -31.75 -6.13 -15.99
C VAL A 44 -31.48 -5.70 -14.56
N ARG A 45 -31.58 -6.65 -13.63
CA ARG A 45 -31.26 -6.49 -12.21
C ARG A 45 -30.40 -7.67 -11.74
N ALA A 46 -29.20 -7.38 -11.27
CA ALA A 46 -28.29 -8.35 -10.68
C ALA A 46 -28.67 -8.68 -9.22
N ALA A 47 -28.11 -9.78 -8.70
CA ALA A 47 -28.39 -10.27 -7.35
C ALA A 47 -27.98 -9.29 -6.23
N ASP A 48 -27.00 -8.41 -6.49
CA ASP A 48 -26.56 -7.35 -5.57
C ASP A 48 -27.46 -6.10 -5.60
N GLY A 49 -28.54 -6.13 -6.41
CA GLY A 49 -29.45 -5.01 -6.60
C GLY A 49 -28.99 -4.00 -7.65
N SER A 50 -27.84 -4.21 -8.30
CA SER A 50 -27.39 -3.39 -9.43
C SER A 50 -28.34 -3.53 -10.62
N GLU A 51 -28.55 -2.45 -11.35
CA GLU A 51 -29.48 -2.40 -12.48
C GLU A 51 -28.80 -1.81 -13.72
N ALA A 52 -29.38 -2.06 -14.89
CA ALA A 52 -29.06 -1.35 -16.13
C ALA A 52 -30.28 -1.35 -17.07
N ASP A 53 -30.49 -0.23 -17.76
CA ASP A 53 -31.38 -0.19 -18.92
C ASP A 53 -30.63 -0.83 -20.12
N VAL A 54 -31.31 -1.67 -20.89
CA VAL A 54 -30.74 -2.43 -22.00
C VAL A 54 -31.40 -2.02 -23.31
N HIS A 55 -30.58 -1.68 -24.30
CA HIS A 55 -31.06 -1.34 -25.64
C HIS A 55 -30.39 -2.23 -26.68
N LEU A 56 -31.17 -3.05 -27.36
CA LEU A 56 -30.72 -3.90 -28.46
C LEU A 56 -30.97 -3.20 -29.80
N ASP A 57 -29.92 -3.04 -30.58
CA ASP A 57 -29.95 -2.59 -31.97
C ASP A 57 -28.91 -3.40 -32.78
N HIS A 58 -27.95 -2.77 -33.46
CA HIS A 58 -26.85 -3.46 -34.14
C HIS A 58 -25.85 -4.07 -33.15
N GLY A 59 -25.96 -3.71 -31.86
CA GLY A 59 -25.26 -4.26 -30.71
C GLY A 59 -26.13 -4.14 -29.47
N VAL A 60 -25.52 -4.20 -28.29
CA VAL A 60 -26.23 -4.05 -27.01
C VAL A 60 -25.67 -2.85 -26.26
N ALA A 61 -26.50 -1.91 -25.87
CA ALA A 61 -26.12 -0.83 -24.97
C ALA A 61 -26.69 -1.09 -23.56
N PHE A 62 -25.86 -0.83 -22.56
CA PHE A 62 -26.20 -0.88 -21.15
C PHE A 62 -26.01 0.51 -20.57
N ASP A 63 -27.12 1.16 -20.23
CA ASP A 63 -27.10 2.50 -19.67
C ASP A 63 -27.05 2.44 -18.14
N ARG A 64 -26.08 3.17 -17.58
CA ARG A 64 -25.83 3.27 -16.12
C ARG A 64 -25.67 1.91 -15.43
N PRO A 65 -24.87 0.96 -15.96
CA PRO A 65 -24.76 -0.36 -15.37
C PRO A 65 -24.12 -0.29 -13.98
N GLY A 66 -24.82 -0.84 -12.99
CA GLY A 66 -24.23 -1.08 -11.67
C GLY A 66 -23.19 -2.21 -11.70
N PRO A 67 -22.34 -2.33 -10.67
CA PRO A 67 -21.25 -3.30 -10.62
C PRO A 67 -21.66 -4.76 -10.90
N GLY A 68 -22.81 -5.20 -10.38
CA GLY A 68 -23.32 -6.55 -10.57
C GLY A 68 -23.77 -6.86 -12.01
N VAL A 69 -23.99 -5.85 -12.85
CA VAL A 69 -24.38 -6.03 -14.26
C VAL A 69 -23.17 -6.24 -15.18
N LEU A 70 -21.95 -6.00 -14.69
CA LEU A 70 -20.74 -6.14 -15.51
C LEU A 70 -20.44 -7.59 -15.92
N ASP A 71 -20.79 -8.58 -15.09
CA ASP A 71 -20.63 -9.99 -15.44
C ASP A 71 -21.54 -10.44 -16.60
N PRO A 72 -22.85 -10.12 -16.61
CA PRO A 72 -23.71 -10.29 -17.78
C PRO A 72 -23.13 -9.66 -19.05
N ILE A 73 -22.62 -8.42 -18.97
CA ILE A 73 -22.00 -7.73 -20.11
C ILE A 73 -20.80 -8.51 -20.63
N ALA A 74 -19.92 -8.97 -19.73
CA ALA A 74 -18.77 -9.78 -20.08
C ALA A 74 -19.19 -11.09 -20.77
N GLU A 75 -20.24 -11.76 -20.29
CA GLU A 75 -20.75 -13.00 -20.90
C GLU A 75 -21.34 -12.76 -22.30
N VAL A 76 -22.10 -11.67 -22.50
CA VAL A 76 -22.58 -11.29 -23.84
C VAL A 76 -21.39 -11.12 -24.79
N ALA A 77 -20.35 -10.39 -24.38
CA ALA A 77 -19.15 -10.18 -25.20
C ALA A 77 -18.43 -11.50 -25.52
N ARG A 78 -18.26 -12.38 -24.53
CA ARG A 78 -17.62 -13.70 -24.71
C ARG A 78 -18.37 -14.57 -25.72
N ARG A 79 -19.70 -14.67 -25.60
CA ARG A 79 -20.50 -15.57 -26.45
C ARG A 79 -20.74 -15.03 -27.86
N THR A 80 -20.73 -13.71 -28.04
CA THR A 80 -20.95 -13.08 -29.36
C THR A 80 -19.66 -12.74 -30.11
N ARG A 81 -18.51 -12.81 -29.43
CA ARG A 81 -17.21 -12.26 -29.88
C ARG A 81 -17.30 -10.78 -30.26
N ALA A 82 -18.06 -10.04 -29.46
CA ALA A 82 -18.21 -8.60 -29.58
C ALA A 82 -17.21 -7.87 -28.66
N ALA A 83 -16.84 -6.66 -29.06
CA ALA A 83 -16.02 -5.77 -28.26
C ALA A 83 -16.87 -5.05 -27.20
N VAL A 84 -16.37 -4.97 -25.97
CA VAL A 84 -16.93 -4.10 -24.92
C VAL A 84 -16.32 -2.73 -25.08
N LEU A 85 -17.15 -1.73 -25.39
CA LEU A 85 -16.75 -0.35 -25.59
C LEU A 85 -17.13 0.48 -24.36
N LEU A 86 -16.12 1.16 -23.81
CA LEU A 86 -16.23 2.04 -22.66
C LEU A 86 -16.04 3.47 -23.15
N PHE A 87 -17.15 4.20 -23.28
CA PHE A 87 -17.14 5.59 -23.68
C PHE A 87 -17.00 6.46 -22.43
N GLY A 88 -15.76 6.74 -22.03
CA GLY A 88 -15.39 7.54 -20.87
C GLY A 88 -14.01 8.19 -21.07
N ASP A 89 -13.42 8.73 -20.01
CA ASP A 89 -12.03 9.20 -19.99
C ASP A 89 -11.23 8.36 -18.98
N PRO A 90 -10.32 7.45 -19.43
CA PRO A 90 -10.00 7.17 -20.83
C PRO A 90 -11.05 6.29 -21.51
N ALA A 91 -11.22 6.47 -22.83
CA ALA A 91 -12.00 5.55 -23.65
C ALA A 91 -11.22 4.24 -23.84
N ALA A 92 -11.92 3.11 -23.82
CA ALA A 92 -11.29 1.81 -23.99
C ALA A 92 -12.20 0.83 -24.74
N ALA A 93 -11.57 -0.13 -25.43
CA ALA A 93 -12.23 -1.28 -26.01
C ALA A 93 -11.67 -2.56 -25.39
N ILE A 94 -12.50 -3.56 -25.12
CA ILE A 94 -12.04 -4.87 -24.63
C ILE A 94 -12.51 -5.94 -25.61
N VAL A 95 -11.59 -6.77 -26.07
CA VAL A 95 -11.84 -7.87 -27.01
C VAL A 95 -11.25 -9.17 -26.47
N THR A 96 -11.76 -10.32 -26.92
CA THR A 96 -11.34 -11.62 -26.38
C THR A 96 -10.08 -12.18 -27.00
N CYS A 97 -9.66 -11.69 -28.18
CA CYS A 97 -8.41 -12.09 -28.82
C CYS A 97 -7.92 -11.06 -29.86
N GLU A 98 -6.71 -11.26 -30.38
CA GLU A 98 -6.10 -10.41 -31.41
C GLU A 98 -6.83 -10.46 -32.77
N GLU A 99 -7.48 -11.59 -33.09
CA GLU A 99 -8.30 -11.70 -34.30
C GLU A 99 -9.48 -10.71 -34.26
N ASP A 100 -10.19 -10.65 -33.12
CA ASP A 100 -11.30 -9.73 -32.93
C ASP A 100 -10.80 -8.26 -32.87
N ARG A 101 -9.60 -8.03 -32.32
CA ARG A 101 -8.93 -6.72 -32.35
C ARG A 101 -8.67 -6.22 -33.78
N ALA A 102 -8.26 -7.11 -34.68
CA ALA A 102 -7.96 -6.75 -36.07
C ALA A 102 -9.19 -6.22 -36.83
N HIS A 103 -10.38 -6.64 -36.43
CA HIS A 103 -11.64 -6.17 -37.02
C HIS A 103 -12.12 -4.81 -36.51
N LEU A 104 -11.56 -4.27 -35.43
CA LEU A 104 -11.90 -2.94 -34.93
C LEU A 104 -11.47 -1.83 -35.91
N PRO A 105 -12.15 -0.67 -35.92
CA PRO A 105 -11.63 0.53 -36.55
C PRO A 105 -10.33 0.98 -35.87
N GLU A 106 -9.53 1.79 -36.57
CA GLU A 106 -8.16 2.13 -36.18
C GLU A 106 -8.06 2.78 -34.80
N ASP A 107 -8.94 3.74 -34.52
CA ASP A 107 -9.04 4.45 -33.24
C ASP A 107 -9.31 3.52 -32.06
N LEU A 108 -10.26 2.58 -32.21
CA LEU A 108 -10.55 1.58 -31.18
C LEU A 108 -9.44 0.53 -31.06
N ARG A 109 -8.75 0.22 -32.16
CA ARG A 109 -7.66 -0.76 -32.17
C ARG A 109 -6.47 -0.31 -31.34
N GLU A 110 -6.16 0.98 -31.34
CA GLU A 110 -5.06 1.55 -30.55
C GLU A 110 -5.29 1.43 -29.04
N VAL A 111 -6.53 1.66 -28.60
CA VAL A 111 -6.92 1.62 -27.17
C VAL A 111 -7.47 0.26 -26.72
N ALA A 112 -7.48 -0.74 -27.62
CA ALA A 112 -8.04 -2.06 -27.32
C ALA A 112 -7.15 -2.86 -26.35
N VAL A 113 -7.78 -3.38 -25.31
CA VAL A 113 -7.24 -4.36 -24.37
C VAL A 113 -7.72 -5.74 -24.79
N VAL A 114 -6.78 -6.68 -24.97
CA VAL A 114 -7.10 -8.07 -25.28
C VAL A 114 -7.19 -8.84 -23.97
N ALA A 115 -8.40 -9.25 -23.61
CA ALA A 115 -8.70 -10.04 -22.42
C ALA A 115 -9.29 -11.40 -22.85
N PRO A 116 -8.52 -12.50 -22.85
CA PRO A 116 -9.00 -13.82 -23.21
C PRO A 116 -10.34 -14.18 -22.56
N SER A 117 -11.17 -14.98 -23.24
CA SER A 117 -12.50 -15.33 -22.71
C SER A 117 -12.47 -15.96 -21.31
N SER A 118 -11.37 -16.62 -20.93
CA SER A 118 -11.17 -17.17 -19.58
C SER A 118 -11.00 -16.11 -18.48
N VAL A 119 -10.62 -14.88 -18.84
CA VAL A 119 -10.36 -13.78 -17.90
C VAL A 119 -11.30 -12.60 -18.08
N LEU A 120 -11.96 -12.43 -19.23
CA LEU A 120 -12.94 -11.36 -19.41
C LEU A 120 -14.12 -11.60 -18.46
N THR A 121 -14.21 -10.87 -17.36
CA THR A 121 -15.29 -10.93 -16.35
C THR A 121 -15.77 -9.51 -16.02
N GLY A 122 -16.82 -9.38 -15.22
CA GLY A 122 -17.24 -8.09 -14.70
C GLY A 122 -16.13 -7.38 -13.91
N ALA A 123 -15.31 -8.14 -13.18
CA ALA A 123 -14.12 -7.61 -12.51
C ALA A 123 -13.07 -7.04 -13.48
N THR A 124 -12.89 -7.68 -14.64
CA THR A 124 -11.99 -7.19 -15.71
C THR A 124 -12.50 -5.90 -16.31
N ILE A 125 -13.80 -5.83 -16.62
CA ILE A 125 -14.43 -4.59 -17.10
C ILE A 125 -14.31 -3.49 -16.03
N GLN A 126 -14.55 -3.81 -14.77
CA GLN A 126 -14.41 -2.88 -13.64
C GLN A 126 -12.97 -2.37 -13.48
N GLN A 127 -11.96 -3.21 -13.72
CA GLN A 127 -10.55 -2.81 -13.73
C GLN A 127 -10.20 -1.86 -14.88
N VAL A 128 -10.85 -1.98 -16.04
CA VAL A 128 -10.64 -1.03 -17.14
C VAL A 128 -11.37 0.29 -16.88
N ILE A 129 -12.60 0.24 -16.36
CA ILE A 129 -13.38 1.45 -15.98
C ILE A 129 -12.69 2.22 -14.85
N ARG A 130 -12.18 1.49 -13.85
CA ARG A 130 -11.46 2.04 -12.69
C ARG A 130 -10.21 1.21 -12.45
N PRO A 131 -9.10 1.51 -13.16
CA PRO A 131 -7.84 0.84 -12.88
C PRO A 131 -7.52 1.07 -11.42
N ARG A 132 -7.38 -0.02 -10.66
CA ARG A 132 -6.72 0.07 -9.36
C ARG A 132 -5.32 0.61 -9.67
N PRO A 133 -4.87 1.71 -9.04
CA PRO A 133 -3.51 2.16 -9.22
C PRO A 133 -2.61 0.96 -8.89
N GLU A 134 -1.81 0.53 -9.85
CA GLU A 134 -0.86 -0.56 -9.61
C GLU A 134 -0.04 -0.22 -8.37
N PRO A 135 0.16 -1.16 -7.43
CA PRO A 135 1.07 -0.92 -6.32
C PRO A 135 2.43 -0.58 -6.91
N ARG A 136 2.88 0.66 -6.70
CA ARG A 136 4.18 1.10 -7.22
C ARG A 136 5.25 0.12 -6.73
N PRO A 137 6.07 -0.46 -7.63
CA PRO A 137 7.17 -1.32 -7.21
C PRO A 137 8.12 -0.50 -6.35
N ARG A 138 8.23 -0.86 -5.07
CA ARG A 138 9.12 -0.20 -4.12
C ARG A 138 10.42 -1.01 -4.03
N PRO A 139 11.60 -0.40 -4.21
CA PRO A 139 12.84 -1.13 -4.03
C PRO A 139 12.99 -1.61 -2.58
N ALA A 140 13.75 -2.69 -2.41
CA ALA A 140 14.05 -3.24 -1.10
C ALA A 140 14.82 -2.21 -0.26
N LEU A 141 14.44 -2.11 1.01
CA LEU A 141 15.10 -1.18 1.92
C LEU A 141 16.56 -1.57 2.17
N PRO A 142 17.45 -0.58 2.33
CA PRO A 142 18.82 -0.85 2.71
C PRO A 142 18.86 -1.44 4.14
N PRO A 143 19.84 -2.30 4.45
CA PRO A 143 19.96 -2.87 5.78
C PRO A 143 20.41 -1.81 6.80
N PHE A 144 19.70 -1.73 7.92
CA PHE A 144 20.05 -0.87 9.05
C PHE A 144 20.46 -1.74 10.26
N PRO A 145 21.75 -1.87 10.58
CA PRO A 145 22.22 -2.80 11.61
C PRO A 145 21.68 -2.55 13.02
N TYR A 146 21.28 -1.31 13.31
CA TYR A 146 20.73 -0.91 14.62
C TYR A 146 19.22 -0.66 14.58
N HIS A 147 18.57 -0.81 13.42
CA HIS A 147 17.13 -0.61 13.26
C HIS A 147 16.58 -1.47 12.10
N PRO A 148 16.57 -2.80 12.25
CA PRO A 148 16.43 -3.76 11.14
C PRO A 148 15.08 -3.71 10.42
N ASP A 149 14.00 -3.31 11.09
CA ASP A 149 12.66 -3.23 10.49
C ASP A 149 12.04 -1.84 10.71
N PRO A 150 12.52 -0.82 9.99
CA PRO A 150 12.04 0.55 10.18
C PRO A 150 10.61 0.76 9.64
N VAL A 151 10.06 -0.19 8.87
CA VAL A 151 8.67 -0.13 8.42
C VAL A 151 7.75 -0.61 9.51
N ALA A 152 8.06 -1.74 10.16
CA ALA A 152 7.26 -2.25 11.27
C ALA A 152 7.21 -1.28 12.46
N THR A 153 8.29 -0.53 12.69
CA THR A 153 8.34 0.50 13.75
C THR A 153 7.73 1.84 13.33
N GLY A 154 7.25 1.97 12.08
CA GLY A 154 6.66 3.21 11.56
C GLY A 154 7.67 4.33 11.26
N SER A 155 8.98 4.05 11.37
CA SER A 155 10.06 5.01 11.13
C SER A 155 10.34 5.26 9.65
N VAL A 156 9.88 4.36 8.78
CA VAL A 156 9.85 4.48 7.33
C VAL A 156 8.44 4.14 6.85
N THR A 157 7.88 5.00 6.01
CA THR A 157 6.56 4.78 5.43
C THR A 157 6.59 4.84 3.91
N ALA A 158 5.64 4.13 3.32
CA ALA A 158 5.33 4.18 1.91
C ALA A 158 4.82 5.59 1.55
N ALA A 159 5.56 6.32 0.74
CA ALA A 159 5.20 7.69 0.34
C ALA A 159 5.27 7.88 -1.18
N ALA A 160 4.62 8.94 -1.67
CA ALA A 160 4.70 9.41 -3.06
C ALA A 160 5.60 10.63 -3.23
N GLU A 161 5.98 11.25 -2.12
CA GLU A 161 6.79 12.46 -2.08
C GLU A 161 8.24 12.14 -2.47
N THR A 162 8.89 13.10 -3.13
CA THR A 162 10.30 13.02 -3.51
C THR A 162 11.19 13.34 -2.31
N CYS A 163 12.32 12.64 -2.20
CA CYS A 163 13.32 12.91 -1.17
C CYS A 163 13.90 14.33 -1.31
N VAL A 164 13.92 15.12 -0.23
CA VAL A 164 14.52 16.47 -0.26
C VAL A 164 16.04 16.46 -0.43
N CYS A 165 16.68 15.33 -0.09
CA CYS A 165 18.13 15.19 -0.21
C CYS A 165 18.58 14.81 -1.63
N CYS A 166 17.96 13.81 -2.26
CA CYS A 166 18.39 13.33 -3.58
C CYS A 166 17.45 13.71 -4.73
N GLY A 167 16.25 14.24 -4.45
CA GLY A 167 15.26 14.65 -5.45
C GLY A 167 14.48 13.49 -6.09
N TYR A 168 14.81 12.24 -5.79
CA TYR A 168 14.16 11.08 -6.39
C TYR A 168 12.91 10.63 -5.61
N ASP A 169 11.89 10.19 -6.33
CA ASP A 169 10.82 9.33 -5.77
C ASP A 169 11.40 7.93 -5.58
N GLN A 170 11.54 7.53 -4.32
CA GLN A 170 12.09 6.23 -3.93
C GLN A 170 10.99 5.28 -3.42
N GLY A 171 9.74 5.73 -3.42
CA GLY A 171 8.63 5.03 -2.78
C GLY A 171 8.78 4.88 -1.25
N TRP A 172 9.76 5.50 -0.61
CA TRP A 172 9.93 5.39 0.84
C TRP A 172 10.46 6.68 1.41
N ILE A 173 9.96 7.03 2.58
CA ILE A 173 10.38 8.21 3.32
C ILE A 173 10.48 7.91 4.80
N CYS A 174 11.51 8.47 5.45
CA CYS A 174 11.66 8.45 6.90
C CYS A 174 10.66 9.42 7.56
N THR A 175 10.00 8.93 8.61
CA THR A 175 8.98 9.68 9.34
C THR A 175 9.54 10.48 10.51
N GLY A 176 10.67 10.03 11.07
CA GLY A 176 11.36 10.66 12.18
C GLY A 176 12.04 12.01 11.82
N PRO A 177 12.42 12.79 12.84
CA PRO A 177 13.12 14.06 12.68
C PRO A 177 14.46 13.88 11.97
N VAL A 178 14.87 14.97 11.30
CA VAL A 178 16.19 15.13 10.71
C VAL A 178 16.78 16.41 11.27
N TYR A 179 17.97 16.32 11.85
CA TYR A 179 18.63 17.43 12.50
C TYR A 179 19.84 17.89 11.69
N GLY A 180 20.12 19.19 11.68
CA GLY A 180 21.27 19.80 11.03
C GLY A 180 20.98 21.23 10.59
N ALA A 181 22.02 22.07 10.54
CA ALA A 181 21.85 23.51 10.26
C ALA A 181 21.38 23.80 8.82
N ASP A 182 21.82 22.98 7.87
CA ASP A 182 21.58 23.17 6.44
C ASP A 182 20.61 22.12 5.86
N VAL A 183 19.85 21.43 6.72
CA VAL A 183 18.88 20.42 6.27
C VAL A 183 17.67 21.13 5.65
N PRO A 184 17.32 20.84 4.38
CA PRO A 184 16.17 21.47 3.74
C PRO A 184 14.84 20.97 4.36
N ASP A 185 13.84 21.84 4.35
CA ASP A 185 12.49 21.50 4.79
C ASP A 185 11.90 20.33 4.00
N GLY A 186 11.39 19.33 4.71
CA GLY A 186 10.74 18.14 4.16
C GLY A 186 11.42 16.86 4.61
N ARG A 187 11.24 15.76 3.86
CA ARG A 187 11.60 14.42 4.33
C ARG A 187 12.64 13.73 3.45
N VAL A 188 13.47 12.92 4.09
CA VAL A 188 14.59 12.20 3.48
C VAL A 188 14.20 10.73 3.26
N CYS A 189 14.65 10.13 2.16
CA CYS A 189 14.45 8.71 1.90
C CYS A 189 15.44 7.83 2.69
N PRO A 190 15.08 6.58 3.02
CA PRO A 190 15.94 5.67 3.78
C PRO A 190 17.29 5.38 3.11
N TYR A 191 17.39 5.50 1.79
CA TYR A 191 18.66 5.32 1.07
C TYR A 191 19.66 6.45 1.37
N CYS A 192 19.19 7.71 1.42
CA CYS A 192 20.04 8.84 1.76
C CYS A 192 20.50 8.81 3.22
N VAL A 193 19.71 8.18 4.10
CA VAL A 193 20.10 7.87 5.48
C VAL A 193 21.17 6.77 5.46
N ALA A 194 20.86 5.58 4.93
CA ALA A 194 21.73 4.40 5.00
C ALA A 194 23.12 4.63 4.38
N PHE A 195 23.17 5.29 3.23
CA PHE A 195 24.42 5.54 2.52
C PHE A 195 25.14 6.81 2.99
N GLY A 196 24.56 7.56 3.93
CA GLY A 196 25.16 8.79 4.46
C GLY A 196 25.08 9.99 3.52
N THR A 197 24.34 9.92 2.42
CA THR A 197 24.21 11.03 1.46
C THR A 197 23.66 12.30 2.11
N ALA A 198 22.68 12.17 3.02
CA ALA A 198 22.15 13.33 3.74
C ALA A 198 23.18 13.93 4.71
N ALA A 199 23.93 13.08 5.41
CA ALA A 199 24.98 13.50 6.32
C ALA A 199 26.12 14.22 5.58
N GLU A 200 26.60 13.65 4.46
CA GLU A 200 27.66 14.24 3.64
C GLU A 200 27.25 15.57 3.00
N ARG A 201 25.99 15.68 2.57
CA ARG A 201 25.51 16.86 1.81
C ARG A 201 25.11 18.03 2.70
N TYR A 202 24.50 17.75 3.86
CA TYR A 202 23.87 18.77 4.70
C TYR A 202 24.35 18.76 6.15
N GLY A 203 25.31 17.90 6.51
CA GLY A 203 25.66 17.67 7.92
C GLY A 203 24.50 17.08 8.72
N ALA A 204 23.58 16.36 8.04
CA ALA A 204 22.39 15.81 8.68
C ALA A 204 22.74 14.68 9.65
N PHE A 205 22.05 14.65 10.78
CA PHE A 205 22.03 13.53 11.70
C PHE A 205 20.60 13.22 12.16
N PHE A 206 20.40 12.00 12.65
CA PHE A 206 19.10 11.44 12.93
C PHE A 206 18.97 11.03 14.40
N ASN A 207 20.04 10.58 15.05
CA ASN A 207 20.00 10.12 16.44
C ASN A 207 21.09 10.79 17.27
N GLU A 208 20.81 11.01 18.56
CA GLU A 208 21.83 11.42 19.52
C GLU A 208 22.57 10.20 20.08
N VAL A 209 23.87 10.36 20.29
CA VAL A 209 24.75 9.29 20.79
C VAL A 209 25.79 9.89 21.72
N GLU A 210 25.80 9.42 22.96
CA GLU A 210 26.75 9.84 23.98
C GLU A 210 28.19 9.45 23.59
N ALA A 211 29.12 10.40 23.73
CA ALA A 211 30.52 10.16 23.45
C ALA A 211 31.11 9.08 24.36
N ARG A 212 32.01 8.25 23.82
CA ARG A 212 32.79 7.22 24.53
C ARG A 212 31.99 6.02 25.09
N ARG A 213 30.69 5.93 24.85
CA ARG A 213 29.87 4.77 25.23
C ARG A 213 30.02 3.58 24.27
N MET A 214 30.47 3.85 23.05
CA MET A 214 30.72 2.90 21.96
C MET A 214 31.83 3.45 21.03
N PRO A 215 32.43 2.62 20.16
CA PRO A 215 33.39 3.07 19.15
C PRO A 215 32.85 4.17 18.24
N ASP A 216 33.72 5.07 17.77
CA ASP A 216 33.32 6.24 16.97
C ASP A 216 32.62 5.86 15.66
N ASP A 217 33.01 4.75 15.02
CA ASP A 217 32.39 4.28 13.78
C ASP A 217 30.97 3.74 14.01
N VAL A 218 30.72 3.13 15.16
CA VAL A 218 29.40 2.71 15.62
C VAL A 218 28.54 3.94 15.91
N ALA A 219 29.05 4.86 16.71
CA ALA A 219 28.36 6.10 17.07
C ALA A 219 27.96 6.88 15.82
N ARG A 220 28.87 7.04 14.86
CA ARG A 220 28.60 7.70 13.58
C ARG A 220 27.52 6.96 12.77
N ARG A 221 27.55 5.62 12.73
CA ARG A 221 26.54 4.83 11.99
C ARG A 221 25.14 4.99 12.57
N ILE A 222 25.02 5.06 13.90
CA ILE A 222 23.75 5.31 14.57
C ILE A 222 23.31 6.75 14.34
N ARG A 223 24.20 7.71 14.62
CA ARG A 223 23.93 9.14 14.48
C ARG A 223 23.50 9.54 13.08
N GLU A 224 24.21 9.09 12.04
CA GLU A 224 24.09 9.62 10.68
C GLU A 224 23.45 8.64 9.68
N ARG A 225 23.38 7.33 10.01
CA ARG A 225 23.01 6.30 9.03
C ARG A 225 21.92 5.34 9.52
N THR A 226 21.21 5.70 10.58
CA THR A 226 20.11 4.92 11.14
C THR A 226 18.86 5.80 11.22
N PRO A 227 17.70 5.39 10.68
CA PRO A 227 16.47 6.16 10.78
C PRO A 227 16.10 6.38 12.24
N ASN A 228 15.77 7.63 12.58
CA ASN A 228 15.20 7.98 13.88
C ASN A 228 13.80 7.35 14.02
N PHE A 229 13.40 7.09 15.26
CA PHE A 229 12.08 6.64 15.63
C PHE A 229 11.50 7.55 16.72
N ALA A 230 10.18 7.69 16.75
CA ALA A 230 9.52 8.64 17.64
C ALA A 230 9.71 8.27 19.12
N THR A 231 10.23 9.22 19.89
CA THR A 231 10.29 9.19 21.35
C THR A 231 9.60 10.40 21.96
N TRP A 232 9.17 10.28 23.22
CA TRP A 232 8.58 11.39 23.98
C TRP A 232 9.63 12.36 24.49
N GLN A 233 10.84 11.87 24.78
CA GLN A 233 11.98 12.67 25.24
C GLN A 233 13.17 12.54 24.30
N ASP A 234 14.02 13.57 24.30
CA ASP A 234 15.35 13.47 23.73
C ASP A 234 16.22 12.58 24.62
N TRP A 235 17.02 11.71 23.99
CA TRP A 235 17.79 10.70 24.69
C TRP A 235 18.97 10.21 23.85
N ASP A 236 19.97 9.69 24.54
CA ASP A 236 21.11 9.03 23.93
C ASP A 236 20.77 7.60 23.52
N TRP A 237 21.19 7.22 22.31
CA TRP A 237 21.01 5.87 21.82
C TRP A 237 21.56 4.82 22.80
N PRO A 238 20.74 3.85 23.25
CA PRO A 238 21.17 2.90 24.28
C PRO A 238 22.31 2.00 23.82
N ALA A 239 23.21 1.67 24.75
CA ALA A 239 24.37 0.82 24.49
C ALA A 239 24.43 -0.37 25.45
N HIS A 240 25.02 -1.48 24.98
CA HIS A 240 25.26 -2.68 25.76
C HIS A 240 26.54 -3.37 25.26
N CYS A 241 27.37 -3.88 26.18
CA CYS A 241 28.66 -4.49 25.85
C CYS A 241 29.60 -3.60 25.01
N GLY A 242 29.49 -2.27 25.12
CA GLY A 242 30.30 -1.32 24.34
C GLY A 242 29.89 -1.18 22.86
N ASP A 243 28.72 -1.69 22.47
CA ASP A 243 28.12 -1.47 21.15
C ASP A 243 26.72 -0.85 21.31
N GLY A 244 26.17 -0.27 20.24
CA GLY A 244 24.80 0.25 20.22
C GLY A 244 23.76 -0.88 20.28
N GLY A 245 22.63 -0.59 20.93
CA GLY A 245 21.46 -1.47 20.92
C GLY A 245 20.81 -1.53 19.54
N VAL A 246 20.35 -2.71 19.13
CA VAL A 246 19.48 -2.87 17.97
C VAL A 246 18.06 -2.57 18.40
N PHE A 247 17.47 -1.49 17.91
CA PHE A 247 16.09 -1.14 18.18
C PHE A 247 15.13 -2.11 17.51
N LEU A 248 14.17 -2.63 18.29
CA LEU A 248 13.18 -3.62 17.85
C LEU A 248 11.75 -3.08 17.82
N GLY A 249 11.49 -1.93 18.44
CA GLY A 249 10.17 -1.31 18.47
C GLY A 249 9.78 -0.76 19.85
N ALA A 250 8.70 0.02 19.87
CA ALA A 250 7.99 0.40 21.08
C ALA A 250 7.27 -0.83 21.66
N VAL A 251 7.28 -0.95 22.99
CA VAL A 251 6.71 -2.06 23.75
C VAL A 251 5.99 -1.56 24.98
N GLY A 252 4.88 -2.22 25.31
CA GLY A 252 4.15 -2.03 26.55
C GLY A 252 4.45 -3.13 27.56
N ALA A 253 3.69 -3.12 28.65
CA ALA A 253 3.78 -4.11 29.71
C ALA A 253 3.52 -5.54 29.21
N GLU A 254 2.69 -5.69 28.18
CA GLU A 254 2.34 -7.00 27.61
C GLU A 254 3.50 -7.63 26.83
N GLU A 255 4.06 -6.90 25.88
CA GLU A 255 5.17 -7.39 25.04
C GLU A 255 6.40 -7.70 25.89
N LEU A 256 6.67 -6.85 26.90
CA LEU A 256 7.81 -7.02 27.81
C LEU A 256 7.76 -8.31 28.64
N ARG A 257 6.60 -8.95 28.84
CA ARG A 257 6.52 -10.23 29.57
C ARG A 257 7.33 -11.33 28.90
N SER A 258 7.50 -11.25 27.58
CA SER A 258 8.30 -12.19 26.79
C SER A 258 9.80 -11.89 26.86
N HIS A 259 10.21 -10.80 27.51
CA HIS A 259 11.58 -10.31 27.59
C HIS A 259 12.01 -10.06 29.05
N PRO A 260 12.19 -11.10 29.88
CA PRO A 260 12.51 -10.95 31.30
C PRO A 260 13.80 -10.16 31.55
N GLN A 261 14.82 -10.31 30.68
CA GLN A 261 16.06 -9.54 30.77
C GLN A 261 15.84 -8.03 30.56
N ALA A 262 14.86 -7.66 29.72
CA ALA A 262 14.51 -6.27 29.47
C ALA A 262 13.71 -5.67 30.63
N LEU A 263 12.81 -6.45 31.24
CA LEU A 263 12.13 -6.07 32.47
C LEU A 263 13.13 -5.85 33.61
N ASP A 264 14.10 -6.75 33.79
CA ASP A 264 15.11 -6.61 34.83
C ASP A 264 16.03 -5.41 34.57
N HIS A 265 16.29 -5.06 33.30
CA HIS A 265 17.01 -3.86 32.95
C HIS A 265 16.23 -2.59 33.30
N LEU A 266 14.93 -2.52 32.95
CA LEU A 266 14.04 -1.41 33.33
C LEU A 266 13.98 -1.22 34.84
N ARG A 267 13.82 -2.33 35.60
CA ARG A 267 13.80 -2.29 37.07
C ARG A 267 15.10 -1.72 37.66
N ARG A 268 16.25 -2.04 37.08
CA ARG A 268 17.54 -1.46 37.48
C ARG A 268 17.60 0.03 37.17
N GLN A 269 17.13 0.46 36.00
CA GLN A 269 17.04 1.89 35.66
C GLN A 269 16.14 2.65 36.64
N CYS A 270 14.97 2.11 37.00
CA CYS A 270 14.11 2.72 38.02
C CYS A 270 14.80 2.82 39.39
N ALA A 271 15.58 1.81 39.78
CA ALA A 271 16.36 1.85 41.02
C ALA A 271 17.49 2.90 40.97
N GLU A 272 18.12 3.11 39.81
CA GLU A 272 19.09 4.20 39.60
C GLU A 272 18.43 5.58 39.72
N TRP A 273 17.15 5.70 39.36
CA TRP A 273 16.33 6.89 39.63
C TRP A 273 15.85 7.00 41.10
N GLY A 274 16.20 6.05 41.95
CA GLY A 274 15.86 6.03 43.38
C GLY A 274 14.44 5.54 43.68
N TRP A 275 13.77 4.86 42.75
CA TRP A 275 12.40 4.40 42.95
C TRP A 275 12.33 3.12 43.79
N GLY A 276 11.29 3.03 44.61
CA GLY A 276 10.97 1.84 45.38
C GLY A 276 10.30 0.75 44.52
N PRO A 277 10.26 -0.52 44.97
CA PRO A 277 9.70 -1.63 44.22
C PRO A 277 8.24 -1.43 43.77
N GLU A 278 7.40 -0.85 44.63
CA GLU A 278 5.99 -0.61 44.33
C GLU A 278 5.81 0.40 43.19
N THR A 279 6.55 1.52 43.23
CA THR A 279 6.54 2.53 42.16
C THR A 279 7.04 1.96 40.84
N THR A 280 8.12 1.17 40.88
CA THR A 280 8.69 0.51 39.71
C THR A 280 7.71 -0.46 39.05
N GLU A 281 7.06 -1.35 39.81
CA GLU A 281 6.09 -2.28 39.22
C GLU A 281 4.82 -1.57 38.74
N GLY A 282 4.40 -0.50 39.42
CA GLY A 282 3.32 0.36 38.95
C GLY A 282 3.62 1.01 37.59
N PHE A 283 4.83 1.55 37.43
CA PHE A 283 5.32 2.10 36.16
C PHE A 283 5.40 1.04 35.05
N VAL A 284 6.10 -0.07 35.31
CA VAL A 284 6.25 -1.16 34.34
C VAL A 284 4.89 -1.72 33.92
N GLY A 285 3.94 -1.83 34.85
CA GLY A 285 2.58 -2.28 34.58
C GLY A 285 1.72 -1.28 33.80
N ALA A 286 2.08 0.00 33.82
CA ALA A 286 1.38 1.08 33.10
C ALA A 286 1.94 1.33 31.69
N LEU A 287 3.01 0.65 31.30
CA LEU A 287 3.61 0.81 29.98
C LEU A 287 2.65 0.38 28.87
N ASP A 288 2.47 1.24 27.88
CA ASP A 288 1.65 1.01 26.71
C ASP A 288 2.36 1.59 25.47
N LYS A 289 2.43 0.77 24.42
CA LYS A 289 3.09 1.12 23.15
C LYS A 289 2.24 2.04 22.28
N ASP A 290 0.93 2.08 22.51
CA ASP A 290 -0.04 2.84 21.71
C ASP A 290 -0.48 4.15 22.40
N GLY A 291 0.00 4.42 23.62
CA GLY A 291 -0.23 5.68 24.33
C GLY A 291 0.34 5.69 25.75
N GLY A 292 0.50 6.88 26.35
CA GLY A 292 0.98 7.01 27.73
C GLY A 292 2.50 6.82 27.87
N GLN A 293 2.93 6.11 28.92
CA GLN A 293 4.34 5.79 29.18
C GLN A 293 4.76 4.63 28.29
N THR A 294 5.82 4.81 27.51
CA THR A 294 6.24 3.81 26.52
C THR A 294 7.67 3.36 26.80
N ALA A 295 7.92 2.06 26.65
CA ALA A 295 9.27 1.50 26.63
C ALA A 295 9.68 1.15 25.20
N TYR A 296 10.99 1.09 24.98
CA TYR A 296 11.62 0.81 23.70
C TYR A 296 12.52 -0.40 23.89
N LEU A 297 12.26 -1.44 23.10
CA LEU A 297 12.99 -2.70 23.19
C LEU A 297 14.24 -2.67 22.32
N PHE A 298 15.34 -3.13 22.90
CA PHE A 298 16.62 -3.28 22.23
C PHE A 298 17.19 -4.69 22.40
N ARG A 299 18.07 -5.06 21.48
CA ARG A 299 18.89 -6.27 21.58
C ARG A 299 20.36 -5.93 21.41
N CYS A 300 21.21 -6.46 22.29
CA CYS A 300 22.65 -6.33 22.14
C CYS A 300 23.14 -7.18 20.96
N ARG A 301 23.98 -6.62 20.08
CA ARG A 301 24.54 -7.34 18.92
C ARG A 301 25.60 -8.36 19.28
N LEU A 302 26.20 -8.25 20.48
CA LEU A 302 27.33 -9.07 20.91
C LEU A 302 26.90 -10.26 21.76
N CYS A 303 25.90 -10.09 22.63
CA CYS A 303 25.45 -11.15 23.55
C CYS A 303 23.97 -11.52 23.40
N ASP A 304 23.25 -10.92 22.43
CA ASP A 304 21.83 -11.14 22.15
C ASP A 304 20.85 -10.86 23.32
N THR A 305 21.35 -10.32 24.43
CA THR A 305 20.53 -9.91 25.57
C THR A 305 19.56 -8.82 25.16
N HIS A 306 18.29 -9.01 25.51
CA HIS A 306 17.27 -7.98 25.34
C HIS A 306 17.31 -7.03 26.54
N PHE A 307 17.22 -5.74 26.26
CA PHE A 307 17.12 -4.69 27.26
C PHE A 307 16.13 -3.65 26.78
N ALA A 308 15.56 -2.87 27.70
CA ALA A 308 14.61 -1.84 27.36
C ALA A 308 15.05 -0.51 27.96
N HIS A 309 14.55 0.57 27.38
CA HIS A 309 14.64 1.91 27.96
C HIS A 309 13.25 2.51 27.88
N ALA A 310 12.87 3.33 28.85
CA ALA A 310 11.55 3.93 28.84
C ALA A 310 11.65 5.43 29.05
N ASP A 311 10.78 6.15 28.36
CA ASP A 311 10.63 7.58 28.58
C ASP A 311 9.89 7.79 29.91
N PHE A 312 10.44 8.67 30.75
CA PHE A 312 9.82 9.13 31.97
C PHE A 312 9.61 10.65 31.91
N THR A 313 8.49 11.11 32.45
CA THR A 313 8.08 12.52 32.53
C THR A 313 8.95 13.35 33.45
#